data_AF-A0A919QGZ2-F1
#
_entry.id   AF-A0A919QGZ2-F1
#
_cell.length_a   1.000
_cell.length_b   1.000
_cell.length_c   1.000
_cell.angle_alpha   90.00
_cell.angle_beta   90.00
_cell.angle_gamma   90.00
#
_symmetry.space_group_name_H-M   'P 1'
#
loop_
_entity.id
_entity.type
_entity.pdbx_description
1 polymer ?
#
loop_
_entity_poly.entity_id
_entity_poly.type
_entity_poly.pdbx_seq_one_letter_code
_entity_poly.pdbx_strand_id
1 'polypeptide(L)'
;MPDTLRVLVTGSRTWKDVLMLAAVLLDTWHDAVMLGVNILWVHGDCEQGADSIADALLCSWGFKPERHPADRHRWGRSAFTKRDEEMVDAGAHLCLAFIDLCVKSTCQRKRPHGSHGTSYTAGLAERAGIPTQRFGVMANA
;
A
#
# COMPACT_ATOMS: atom_id res chain seq x y z
N MET A 1 -14.64 -18.78 -2.15
CA MET A 1 -13.87 -17.58 -1.74
C MET A 1 -12.81 -18.05 -0.77
N PRO A 2 -11.63 -17.41 -0.70
CA PRO A 2 -10.62 -17.80 0.28
C PRO A 2 -11.13 -17.54 1.70
N ASP A 3 -10.71 -18.34 2.67
CA ASP A 3 -11.03 -18.13 4.09
C ASP A 3 -10.33 -16.87 4.66
N THR A 4 -9.36 -16.32 3.92
CA THR A 4 -8.63 -15.11 4.27
C THR A 4 -8.35 -14.27 3.02
N LEU A 5 -8.75 -13.00 3.06
CA LEU A 5 -8.40 -11.99 2.07
C LEU A 5 -7.07 -11.34 2.44
N ARG A 6 -6.08 -11.47 1.56
CA ARG A 6 -4.82 -10.71 1.61
C ARG A 6 -5.05 -9.31 1.03
N VAL A 7 -4.95 -8.28 1.85
CA VAL A 7 -5.15 -6.88 1.44
C VAL A 7 -3.83 -6.12 1.53
N LEU A 8 -3.31 -5.68 0.38
CA LEU A 8 -2.10 -4.88 0.28
C LEU A 8 -2.41 -3.41 0.53
N VAL A 9 -1.70 -2.81 1.48
CA VAL A 9 -1.72 -1.38 1.77
C VAL A 9 -0.37 -0.80 1.34
N THR A 10 -0.41 0.23 0.51
CA THR A 10 0.77 0.98 0.10
C THR A 10 0.46 2.46 0.06
N GLY A 11 1.41 3.31 0.44
CA GLY A 11 1.20 4.74 0.26
C GLY A 11 2.43 5.62 0.29
N SER A 12 2.19 6.89 -0.02
CA SER A 12 3.23 7.93 -0.03
C SER A 12 3.84 8.12 1.36
N ARG A 13 5.16 8.33 1.40
CA ARG A 13 5.89 8.69 2.65
C ARG A 13 5.44 10.03 3.23
N THR A 14 4.86 10.88 2.39
CA THR A 14 4.32 12.18 2.76
C THR A 14 2.90 12.12 3.28
N TRP A 15 2.22 10.96 3.18
CA TRP A 15 0.79 10.87 3.51
C TRP A 15 0.55 11.24 4.97
N LYS A 16 -0.43 12.12 5.22
CA LYS A 16 -0.81 12.61 6.56
C LYS A 16 -2.28 12.46 6.90
N ASP A 17 -3.14 12.12 5.94
CA ASP A 17 -4.56 11.96 6.20
C ASP A 17 -4.83 10.60 6.88
N VAL A 18 -4.65 10.60 8.20
CA VAL A 18 -4.86 9.42 9.06
C VAL A 18 -6.33 9.02 9.06
N LEU A 19 -7.25 9.98 8.98
CA LEU A 19 -8.69 9.71 9.04
C LEU A 19 -9.17 9.01 7.78
N MET A 20 -8.75 9.47 6.59
CA MET A 20 -9.06 8.79 5.34
C MET A 20 -8.50 7.37 5.33
N LEU A 21 -7.24 7.19 5.75
CA LEU A 21 -6.62 5.88 5.80
C LEU A 21 -7.39 4.95 6.77
N ALA A 22 -7.68 5.42 7.98
CA ALA A 22 -8.45 4.66 8.96
C ALA A 22 -9.85 4.28 8.45
N ALA A 23 -10.56 5.21 7.81
CA ALA A 23 -11.88 4.97 7.25
C ALA A 23 -11.84 3.86 6.19
N VAL A 24 -10.89 3.92 5.26
CA VAL A 24 -10.74 2.89 4.20
C VAL A 24 -10.40 1.52 4.79
N LEU A 25 -9.51 1.45 5.79
CA LEU A 25 -9.18 0.19 6.44
C LEU A 25 -10.40 -0.42 7.17
N LEU A 26 -11.17 0.41 7.87
CA LEU A 26 -12.36 -0.04 8.60
C LEU A 26 -13.48 -0.48 7.66
N ASP A 27 -13.69 0.23 6.56
CA ASP A 27 -14.68 -0.13 5.53
C ASP A 27 -14.33 -1.47 4.88
N THR A 28 -13.06 -1.64 4.49
CA THR A 28 -12.55 -2.90 3.94
C THR A 28 -12.68 -4.05 4.95
N TRP A 29 -12.40 -3.80 6.23
CA TRP A 29 -12.60 -4.79 7.30
C TRP A 29 -14.08 -5.14 7.48
N HIS A 30 -14.96 -4.14 7.48
CA HIS A 30 -16.40 -4.35 7.60
C HIS A 30 -16.92 -5.26 6.48
N ASP A 31 -16.53 -4.99 5.23
CA ASP A 31 -16.90 -5.83 4.08
C ASP A 31 -16.44 -7.28 4.25
N ALA A 32 -15.20 -7.50 4.70
CA ALA A 32 -14.70 -8.85 4.94
C ALA A 32 -15.49 -9.58 6.04
N VAL A 33 -15.84 -8.90 7.13
CA VAL A 33 -16.69 -9.47 8.19
C VAL A 33 -18.08 -9.82 7.63
N MET A 34 -18.68 -8.96 6.82
CA MET A 34 -19.98 -9.21 6.20
C MET A 34 -19.95 -10.41 5.24
N LEU A 35 -18.80 -10.67 4.61
CA LEU A 35 -18.57 -11.84 3.76
C LEU A 35 -18.16 -13.10 4.56
N GLY A 36 -17.96 -12.99 5.87
CA GLY A 36 -17.53 -14.10 6.73
C GLY A 36 -16.10 -14.56 6.49
N VAL A 37 -15.21 -13.67 6.01
CA VAL A 37 -13.80 -13.98 5.72
C VAL A 37 -12.86 -13.16 6.61
N ASN A 38 -11.69 -13.70 6.90
CA ASN A 38 -10.65 -12.97 7.64
C ASN A 38 -9.86 -12.04 6.71
N ILE A 39 -9.17 -11.03 7.29
CA ILE A 39 -8.20 -10.22 6.55
C ILE A 39 -6.79 -10.48 7.05
N LEU A 40 -5.87 -10.64 6.11
CA LEU A 40 -4.44 -10.49 6.32
C LEU A 40 -3.97 -9.20 5.65
N TRP A 41 -3.63 -8.21 6.47
CA TRP A 41 -3.08 -6.93 6.02
C TRP A 41 -1.61 -7.06 5.64
N VAL A 42 -1.21 -6.53 4.50
CA VAL A 42 0.17 -6.58 3.99
C VAL A 42 0.64 -5.16 3.70
N HIS A 43 1.85 -4.78 4.10
CA HIS A 43 2.44 -3.50 3.71
C HIS A 43 3.98 -3.53 3.68
N GLY A 44 4.58 -2.52 3.08
CA GLY A 44 6.02 -2.47 2.81
C GLY A 44 6.90 -2.06 3.99
N ASP A 45 6.37 -1.99 5.21
CA ASP A 45 7.14 -1.60 6.40
C ASP A 45 7.95 -0.28 6.21
N CYS A 46 7.38 0.69 5.51
CA CYS A 46 8.02 2.00 5.37
C CYS A 46 7.85 2.80 6.68
N GLU A 47 8.96 3.24 7.26
CA GLU A 47 9.04 3.97 8.55
C GLU A 47 8.17 5.24 8.64
N GLN A 48 7.73 5.78 7.50
CA GLN A 48 6.99 7.04 7.43
C GLN A 48 5.87 6.98 6.39
N GLY A 49 4.83 7.77 6.64
CA GLY A 49 3.69 7.93 5.73
C GLY A 49 2.66 6.83 5.89
N ALA A 50 1.96 6.51 4.81
CA ALA A 50 0.79 5.63 4.85
C ALA A 50 1.09 4.26 5.47
N ASP A 51 2.17 3.58 5.08
CA ASP A 51 2.52 2.26 5.62
C ASP A 51 2.70 2.30 7.16
N SER A 52 3.44 3.29 7.67
CA SER A 52 3.65 3.47 9.12
C SER A 52 2.36 3.78 9.87
N ILE A 53 1.47 4.57 9.25
CA ILE A 53 0.17 4.93 9.83
C ILE A 53 -0.74 3.70 9.85
N ALA A 54 -0.80 2.96 8.74
CA ALA A 54 -1.58 1.73 8.62
C ALA A 54 -1.13 0.70 9.65
N ASP A 55 0.17 0.46 9.75
CA ASP A 55 0.74 -0.47 10.73
C ASP A 55 0.35 -0.11 12.16
N ALA A 56 0.51 1.17 12.55
CA ALA A 56 0.17 1.64 13.88
C ALA A 56 -1.32 1.47 14.20
N LEU A 57 -2.20 1.85 13.26
CA LEU A 57 -3.66 1.69 13.41
C LEU A 57 -4.04 0.21 13.55
N LEU A 58 -3.57 -0.63 12.62
CA LEU A 58 -3.88 -2.05 12.59
C LEU A 58 -3.40 -2.76 13.86
N CYS A 59 -2.17 -2.47 14.30
CA CYS A 59 -1.65 -2.99 15.57
C CYS A 59 -2.50 -2.52 16.77
N SER A 60 -2.93 -1.24 16.79
CA SER A 60 -3.80 -0.72 17.86
C SER A 60 -5.18 -1.37 17.89
N TRP A 61 -5.65 -1.86 16.74
CA TRP A 61 -6.92 -2.60 16.60
C TRP A 61 -6.75 -4.13 16.81
N GLY A 62 -5.54 -4.59 17.16
CA GLY A 62 -5.26 -5.99 17.48
C GLY A 62 -4.91 -6.88 16.28
N PHE A 63 -4.77 -6.31 15.07
CA PHE A 63 -4.26 -7.04 13.92
C PHE A 63 -2.74 -7.22 13.99
N LYS A 64 -2.23 -8.20 13.24
CA LYS A 64 -0.79 -8.42 13.03
C LYS A 64 -0.50 -8.36 11.52
N PRO A 65 -0.13 -7.19 10.98
CA PRO A 65 0.16 -7.06 9.56
C PRO A 65 1.39 -7.87 9.13
N GLU A 66 1.37 -8.39 7.91
CA GLU A 66 2.52 -8.96 7.23
C GLU A 66 3.40 -7.81 6.70
N ARG A 67 4.54 -7.60 7.38
CA ARG A 67 5.49 -6.54 7.07
C ARG A 67 6.55 -7.04 6.09
N HIS A 68 6.80 -6.26 5.05
CA HIS A 68 7.86 -6.53 4.08
C HIS A 68 8.91 -5.41 4.16
N PRO A 69 9.94 -5.47 5.00
CA PRO A 69 10.99 -4.44 5.02
C PRO A 69 11.85 -4.50 3.76
N ALA A 70 12.34 -3.34 3.30
CA ALA A 70 13.24 -3.28 2.14
C ALA A 70 14.65 -3.78 2.53
N ASP A 71 15.07 -4.94 2.00
CA ASP A 71 16.41 -5.49 2.20
C ASP A 71 17.47 -4.74 1.38
N ARG A 72 17.92 -3.61 1.94
CA ARG A 72 18.96 -2.76 1.35
C ARG A 72 20.34 -3.43 1.34
N HIS A 73 20.59 -4.37 2.25
CA HIS A 73 21.86 -5.08 2.30
C HIS A 73 22.01 -5.98 1.07
N ARG A 74 20.94 -6.70 0.71
CA ARG A 74 20.92 -7.62 -0.43
C ARG A 74 20.76 -6.92 -1.77
N TRP A 75 19.88 -5.92 -1.86
CA TRP A 75 19.44 -5.36 -3.14
C TRP A 75 19.80 -3.89 -3.35
N GLY A 76 20.43 -3.24 -2.38
CA GLY A 76 20.85 -1.84 -2.49
C GLY A 76 19.69 -0.91 -2.87
N ARG A 77 19.81 -0.22 -4.01
CA ARG A 77 18.79 0.74 -4.48
C ARG A 77 17.50 0.07 -4.95
N SER A 78 17.57 -1.16 -5.46
CA SER A 78 16.39 -1.89 -5.95
C SER A 78 15.60 -2.57 -4.83
N ALA A 79 16.05 -2.52 -3.57
CA ALA A 79 15.39 -3.16 -2.44
C ALA A 79 13.90 -2.78 -2.31
N PHE A 80 13.56 -1.52 -2.54
CA PHE A 80 12.17 -1.06 -2.49
C PHE A 80 11.31 -1.67 -3.59
N THR A 81 11.84 -1.70 -4.82
CA THR A 81 11.17 -2.29 -5.96
C THR A 81 11.00 -3.80 -5.79
N LYS A 82 12.04 -4.49 -5.32
CA LYS A 82 12.03 -5.94 -5.10
C LYS A 82 11.01 -6.35 -4.05
N ARG A 83 10.98 -5.63 -2.93
CA ARG A 83 9.95 -5.79 -1.90
C ARG A 83 8.54 -5.58 -2.46
N ASP A 84 8.33 -4.55 -3.29
CA ASP A 84 7.01 -4.30 -3.88
C ASP A 84 6.58 -5.44 -4.83
N GLU A 85 7.53 -6.00 -5.60
CA GLU A 85 7.32 -7.21 -6.40
C GLU A 85 6.94 -8.40 -5.51
N GLU A 86 7.69 -8.66 -4.43
CA GLU A 86 7.43 -9.74 -3.48
C GLU A 86 6.01 -9.64 -2.85
N MET A 87 5.59 -8.43 -2.45
CA MET A 87 4.24 -8.21 -1.90
C MET A 87 3.12 -8.49 -2.91
N VAL A 88 3.33 -8.10 -4.18
CA VAL A 88 2.35 -8.33 -5.25
C VAL A 88 2.30 -9.82 -5.64
N ASP A 89 3.47 -10.43 -5.81
CA ASP A 89 3.63 -11.84 -6.19
C ASP A 89 3.10 -12.79 -5.10
N ALA A 90 3.09 -12.36 -3.83
CA ALA A 90 2.48 -13.08 -2.72
C ALA A 90 0.92 -13.17 -2.81
N GLY A 91 0.31 -12.60 -3.87
CA GLY A 91 -1.10 -12.82 -4.20
C GLY A 91 -2.07 -12.04 -3.32
N ALA A 92 -2.00 -10.71 -3.38
CA ALA A 92 -3.05 -9.87 -2.78
C ALA A 92 -4.37 -9.97 -3.57
N HIS A 93 -5.49 -9.91 -2.85
CA HIS A 93 -6.84 -9.92 -3.41
C HIS A 93 -7.37 -8.50 -3.66
N LEU A 94 -6.80 -7.52 -2.96
CA LEU A 94 -7.12 -6.10 -3.05
C LEU A 94 -5.86 -5.30 -2.75
N CYS A 95 -5.64 -4.22 -3.49
CA CYS A 95 -4.61 -3.22 -3.22
C CYS A 95 -5.24 -1.87 -2.91
N LEU A 96 -4.89 -1.29 -1.77
CA LEU A 96 -5.29 0.04 -1.32
C LEU A 96 -4.07 0.96 -1.42
N ALA A 97 -4.10 1.91 -2.37
CA ALA A 97 -2.97 2.77 -2.69
C ALA A 97 -3.24 4.24 -2.31
N PHE A 98 -2.54 4.76 -1.31
CA PHE A 98 -2.67 6.14 -0.82
C PHE A 98 -1.60 7.05 -1.42
N ILE A 99 -1.98 7.86 -2.42
CA ILE A 99 -1.04 8.55 -3.32
C ILE A 99 -1.10 10.07 -3.13
N ASP A 100 -0.07 10.62 -2.51
CA ASP A 100 0.23 12.06 -2.59
C ASP A 100 0.93 12.46 -3.88
N LEU A 101 1.00 13.78 -4.14
CA LEU A 101 1.87 14.38 -5.14
C LEU A 101 3.34 14.01 -4.91
N CYS A 102 4.07 13.85 -6.01
CA CYS A 102 5.51 13.69 -5.97
C CYS A 102 6.18 14.99 -5.49
N VAL A 103 6.93 14.88 -4.39
CA VAL A 103 7.72 15.98 -3.82
C VAL A 103 9.23 15.81 -4.00
N LYS A 104 9.67 14.81 -4.80
CA LYS A 104 11.10 14.60 -5.03
C LYS A 104 11.69 15.81 -5.77
N SER A 105 12.66 16.48 -5.14
CA SER A 105 13.40 17.60 -5.73
C SER A 105 14.16 17.22 -7.00
N THR A 106 14.51 15.94 -7.15
CA THR A 106 15.19 15.39 -8.32
C THR A 106 14.24 14.89 -9.42
N CYS A 107 12.92 15.06 -9.24
CA CYS A 107 11.96 14.66 -10.26
C CYS A 107 12.03 15.59 -11.48
N GLN A 108 12.09 15.00 -12.68
CA GLN A 108 12.14 15.73 -13.94
C GLN A 108 10.77 15.87 -14.62
N ARG A 109 9.69 15.30 -14.04
CA ARG A 109 8.35 15.41 -14.63
C ARG A 109 7.84 16.84 -14.50
N LYS A 110 7.46 17.42 -15.65
CA LYS A 110 7.01 18.82 -15.75
C LYS A 110 5.62 19.08 -15.16
N ARG A 111 4.75 18.06 -15.15
CA ARG A 111 3.37 18.18 -14.65
C ARG A 111 3.25 17.50 -13.29
N PRO A 112 2.41 18.02 -12.37
CA PRO A 112 2.10 17.35 -11.12
C PRO A 112 1.66 15.89 -11.36
N HIS A 113 2.19 14.98 -10.56
CA HIS A 113 1.89 13.55 -10.65
C HIS A 113 2.03 12.90 -9.28
N GLY A 114 1.48 11.69 -9.11
CA GLY A 114 1.60 10.93 -7.87
C GLY A 114 3.02 10.48 -7.52
N SER A 115 3.27 10.20 -6.25
CA SER A 115 4.52 9.61 -5.75
C SER A 115 4.97 8.42 -6.60
N HIS A 116 6.23 8.43 -7.04
CA HIS A 116 6.77 7.37 -7.90
C HIS A 116 6.69 5.98 -7.27
N GLY A 117 7.01 5.86 -5.97
CA GLY A 117 7.04 4.56 -5.30
C GLY A 117 5.64 3.95 -5.25
N THR A 118 4.72 4.67 -4.62
CA THR A 118 3.32 4.24 -4.50
C THR A 118 2.65 4.01 -5.85
N SER A 119 2.87 4.91 -6.82
CA SER A 119 2.29 4.75 -8.16
C SER A 119 2.85 3.52 -8.87
N TYR A 120 4.13 3.18 -8.62
CA TYR A 120 4.75 1.98 -9.14
C TYR A 120 4.13 0.72 -8.54
N THR A 121 4.00 0.64 -7.20
CA THR A 121 3.39 -0.51 -6.50
C THR A 121 1.94 -0.72 -6.95
N ALA A 122 1.14 0.35 -7.00
CA ALA A 122 -0.25 0.28 -7.48
C ALA A 122 -0.32 -0.20 -8.93
N GLY A 123 0.55 0.32 -9.81
CA GLY A 123 0.63 -0.12 -11.20
C GLY A 123 1.10 -1.58 -11.33
N LEU A 124 1.91 -2.07 -10.41
CA LEU A 124 2.34 -3.46 -10.38
C LEU A 124 1.19 -4.39 -10.00
N ALA A 125 0.42 -4.03 -8.97
CA ALA A 125 -0.79 -4.74 -8.57
C ALA A 125 -1.82 -4.81 -9.71
N GLU A 126 -2.09 -3.67 -10.37
CA GLU A 126 -2.99 -3.61 -11.53
C GLU A 126 -2.55 -4.53 -12.68
N ARG A 127 -1.25 -4.54 -13.01
CA ARG A 127 -0.71 -5.43 -14.05
C ARG A 127 -0.79 -6.91 -13.67
N ALA A 128 -0.75 -7.23 -12.37
CA ALA A 128 -0.95 -8.57 -11.86
C ALA A 128 -2.44 -8.97 -11.81
N GLY A 129 -3.37 -8.10 -12.21
CA GLY A 129 -4.81 -8.35 -12.19
C GLY A 129 -5.45 -8.18 -10.81
N ILE A 130 -4.74 -7.57 -9.86
CA ILE A 130 -5.24 -7.33 -8.50
C ILE A 130 -6.14 -6.08 -8.53
N PRO A 131 -7.41 -6.19 -8.10
CA PRO A 131 -8.28 -5.03 -7.91
C PRO A 131 -7.56 -3.97 -7.07
N THR A 132 -7.41 -2.76 -7.61
CA THR A 132 -6.62 -1.69 -6.98
C THR A 132 -7.47 -0.44 -6.83
N GLN A 133 -7.58 0.06 -5.60
CA GLN A 133 -8.23 1.32 -5.28
C GLN A 133 -7.16 2.36 -4.97
N ARG A 134 -7.25 3.51 -5.65
CA ARG A 134 -6.30 4.63 -5.49
C ARG A 134 -7.00 5.78 -4.78
N PHE A 135 -6.40 6.27 -3.70
CA PHE A 135 -6.87 7.40 -2.90
C PHE A 135 -5.89 8.56 -3.01
N GLY A 136 -6.40 9.79 -3.08
CA GLY A 136 -5.59 11.00 -3.25
C GLY A 136 -5.42 11.41 -4.71
N VAL A 137 -4.19 11.74 -5.11
CA VAL A 137 -3.89 12.22 -6.47
C VAL A 137 -4.12 11.10 -7.48
N MET A 138 -5.14 11.29 -8.31
CA MET A 138 -5.37 10.45 -9.48
C MET A 138 -4.24 10.70 -10.48
N ALA A 139 -3.36 9.71 -10.65
CA ALA A 139 -2.37 9.74 -11.72
C ALA A 139 -3.12 9.63 -13.06
N ASN A 140 -3.31 10.75 -13.76
CA ASN A 140 -3.58 10.68 -15.19
C ASN A 140 -2.36 10.02 -15.83
N ALA A 141 -2.58 8.81 -16.37
CA ALA A 141 -1.63 8.08 -17.18
C ALA A 141 -1.21 8.88 -18.41
#